data_AF-A0A8D4C2Z9-F1
#
_entry.id   AF-A0A8D4C2Z9-F1
#
_cell.length_a   1.000
_cell.length_b   1.000
_cell.length_c   1.000
_cell.angle_alpha   90.00
_cell.angle_beta   90.00
_cell.angle_gamma   90.00
#
_symmetry.space_group_name_H-M   'P 1'
#
loop_
_entity.id
_entity.type
_entity.pdbx_description
1 polymer ?
#
loop_
_entity_poly.entity_id
_entity_poly.type
_entity_poly.pdbx_seq_one_letter_code
_entity_poly.pdbx_strand_id
1 'polypeptide(L)'
;MTRNDLRRAMRQGRVIEVELRSLQCCGYNAWVIEHRGTRSAFADERGQTLWRDQASLKRALRGCGVQEVYWRQPVSHDEIIGRPTPLGADEGLRVPLND
;
A
#
# COMPACT_ATOMS: atom_id res chain seq x y z
N MET A 1 9.70 -2.73 -6.73
CA MET A 1 10.63 -2.34 -5.66
C MET A 1 10.78 -3.48 -4.68
N THR A 2 12.01 -3.93 -4.43
CA THR A 2 12.29 -5.04 -3.51
C THR A 2 12.40 -4.58 -2.06
N ARG A 3 12.52 -5.52 -1.11
CA ARG A 3 12.80 -5.23 0.31
C ARG A 3 14.06 -4.39 0.54
N ASN A 4 15.16 -4.71 -0.16
CA ASN A 4 16.43 -4.00 0.02
C ASN A 4 16.37 -2.57 -0.54
N ASP A 5 15.69 -2.40 -1.68
CA ASP A 5 15.44 -1.08 -2.26
C ASP A 5 14.59 -0.23 -1.33
N LEU A 6 13.50 -0.80 -0.79
CA LEU A 6 12.62 -0.10 0.15
C LEU A 6 13.37 0.30 1.42
N ARG A 7 14.14 -0.62 2.02
CA ARG A 7 14.98 -0.30 3.20
C ARG A 7 15.93 0.86 2.92
N ARG A 8 16.57 0.86 1.76
CA ARG A 8 17.49 1.94 1.36
C ARG A 8 16.74 3.26 1.18
N ALA A 9 15.58 3.23 0.51
CA ALA A 9 14.75 4.41 0.30
C ALA A 9 14.22 4.99 1.62
N MET A 10 13.78 4.14 2.56
CA MET A 10 13.35 4.56 3.91
C MET A 10 14.51 5.22 4.66
N ARG A 11 15.70 4.61 4.70
CA ARG A 11 16.90 5.18 5.36
C ARG A 11 17.34 6.51 4.75
N GLN A 12 17.08 6.71 3.47
CA GLN A 12 17.39 7.95 2.75
C GLN A 12 16.27 9.00 2.85
N GLY A 13 15.18 8.70 3.58
CA GLY A 13 14.01 9.59 3.69
C GLY A 13 13.31 9.82 2.35
N ARG A 14 13.43 8.89 1.38
CA ARG A 14 12.88 9.06 0.03
C ARG A 14 11.41 8.69 -0.08
N VAL A 15 10.93 7.85 0.82
CA VAL A 15 9.57 7.36 0.83
C VAL A 15 8.68 8.39 1.50
N ILE A 16 7.71 8.91 0.76
CA ILE A 16 6.66 9.77 1.30
C ILE A 16 5.58 8.91 1.93
N GLU A 17 5.15 7.87 1.22
CA GLU A 17 3.96 7.12 1.58
C GLU A 17 4.04 5.66 1.11
N VAL A 18 3.40 4.78 1.87
CA VAL A 18 3.14 3.40 1.46
C VAL A 18 1.63 3.18 1.44
N GLU A 19 1.06 3.00 0.26
CA GLU A 19 -0.35 2.66 0.09
C GLU A 19 -0.52 1.14 0.14
N LEU A 20 -1.42 0.66 0.99
CA LEU A 20 -1.83 -0.73 1.10
C LEU A 20 -3.22 -0.89 0.46
N ARG A 21 -3.39 -1.89 -0.43
CA ARG A 21 -4.67 -2.15 -1.11
C ARG A 21 -5.08 -3.62 -1.01
N SER A 22 -6.37 -3.85 -0.79
CA SER A 22 -7.00 -5.17 -0.95
C SER A 22 -7.48 -5.35 -2.39
N LEU A 23 -7.11 -6.48 -2.99
CA LEU A 23 -7.63 -6.95 -4.26
C LEU A 23 -8.65 -8.05 -3.93
N GLN A 24 -9.93 -7.73 -4.10
CA GLN A 24 -11.08 -8.47 -3.54
C GLN A 24 -11.04 -10.00 -3.73
N CYS A 25 -10.33 -10.52 -4.74
CA CYS A 25 -10.24 -11.96 -5.01
C CYS A 25 -8.81 -12.50 -5.04
N CYS A 26 -7.80 -11.63 -4.97
CA CYS A 26 -6.42 -11.99 -5.35
C CYS A 26 -5.42 -11.80 -4.20
N GLY A 27 -5.82 -11.12 -3.13
CA GLY A 27 -4.96 -10.84 -1.97
C GLY A 27 -4.69 -9.35 -1.82
N TYR A 28 -3.46 -8.99 -1.52
CA TYR A 28 -3.08 -7.63 -1.15
C TYR A 28 -1.86 -7.18 -1.96
N ASN A 29 -1.77 -5.90 -2.23
CA ASN A 29 -0.54 -5.30 -2.73
C ASN A 29 -0.20 -4.04 -1.93
N ALA A 30 1.04 -3.60 -2.08
CA ALA A 30 1.48 -2.32 -1.56
C ALA A 30 2.19 -1.54 -2.65
N TRP A 31 1.93 -0.24 -2.67
CA TRP A 31 2.63 0.73 -3.50
C TRP A 31 3.43 1.64 -2.60
N VAL A 32 4.63 1.96 -3.05
CA VAL A 32 5.47 2.91 -2.35
C VAL A 32 5.66 4.12 -3.25
N ILE A 33 5.46 5.28 -2.64
CA ILE A 33 5.50 6.58 -3.30
C ILE A 33 6.73 7.30 -2.79
N GLU A 34 7.64 7.64 -3.71
CA GLU A 34 8.87 8.37 -3.39
C GLU A 34 8.73 9.87 -3.70
N HIS A 35 9.64 10.69 -3.15
CA HIS A 35 9.66 12.16 -3.31
C HIS A 35 9.56 12.69 -4.73
N ARG A 36 9.94 11.89 -5.74
CA ARG A 36 9.84 12.26 -7.15
C ARG A 36 8.47 11.94 -7.79
N GLY A 37 7.49 11.54 -6.98
CA GLY A 37 6.20 11.03 -7.47
C GLY A 37 6.30 9.63 -8.07
N THR A 38 7.47 8.99 -8.00
CA THR A 38 7.67 7.63 -8.48
C THR A 38 6.87 6.67 -7.63
N ARG A 39 6.00 5.91 -8.29
CA ARG A 39 5.15 4.91 -7.67
C ARG A 39 5.66 3.52 -8.06
N SER A 40 6.08 2.73 -7.07
CA SER A 40 6.63 1.39 -7.27
C SER A 40 5.89 0.34 -6.48
N ALA A 41 5.53 -0.78 -7.11
CA ALA A 41 4.91 -1.90 -6.41
C ALA A 41 5.94 -2.58 -5.50
N PHE A 42 5.55 -2.88 -4.27
CA PHE A 42 6.39 -3.61 -3.33
C PHE A 42 6.33 -5.11 -3.63
N ALA A 43 7.50 -5.68 -3.91
CA ALA A 43 7.65 -7.07 -4.27
C ALA A 43 8.28 -7.89 -3.13
N ASP A 44 7.90 -9.16 -3.05
CA ASP A 44 8.55 -10.16 -2.21
C ASP A 44 9.94 -10.56 -2.74
N GLU A 45 10.56 -11.55 -2.12
CA GLU A 45 11.91 -12.03 -2.48
C GLU A 45 11.95 -12.76 -3.83
N ARG A 46 10.80 -13.18 -4.34
CA ARG A 46 10.63 -13.81 -5.66
C ARG A 46 10.22 -12.80 -6.73
N GLY A 47 10.11 -11.52 -6.39
CA GLY A 47 9.67 -10.46 -7.29
C GLY A 47 8.14 -10.37 -7.45
N GLN A 48 7.36 -11.12 -6.67
CA GLN A 48 5.90 -11.07 -6.72
C GLN A 48 5.36 -9.87 -5.93
N THR A 49 4.47 -9.11 -6.55
CA THR A 49 3.84 -7.92 -5.95
C THR A 49 2.50 -8.22 -5.29
N LEU A 50 2.00 -9.44 -5.47
CA LEU A 50 0.74 -9.93 -4.92
C LEU A 50 1.02 -10.78 -3.68
N TRP A 51 0.45 -10.37 -2.57
CA TRP A 51 0.58 -11.02 -1.26
C TRP A 51 -0.72 -11.73 -0.91
N ARG A 52 -0.65 -12.99 -0.50
CA ARG A 52 -1.86 -13.78 -0.20
C ARG A 52 -2.62 -13.26 1.01
N ASP A 53 -1.89 -12.80 2.02
CA ASP A 53 -2.45 -12.33 3.27
C ASP A 53 -1.89 -10.97 3.69
N GLN A 54 -2.73 -10.18 4.36
CA GLN A 54 -2.39 -8.83 4.77
C GLN A 54 -1.29 -8.80 5.83
N ALA A 55 -1.27 -9.80 6.73
CA ALA A 55 -0.34 -9.85 7.85
C ALA A 55 1.11 -10.04 7.40
N SER A 56 1.35 -10.93 6.43
CA SER A 56 2.66 -11.14 5.81
C SER A 56 3.16 -9.89 5.10
N LEU A 57 2.28 -9.18 4.38
CA LEU A 57 2.62 -7.92 3.73
C LEU A 57 2.98 -6.83 4.75
N LYS A 58 2.14 -6.64 5.78
CA LYS A 58 2.42 -5.70 6.88
C LYS A 58 3.75 -6.00 7.58
N ARG A 59 4.00 -7.28 7.92
CA ARG A 59 5.27 -7.72 8.54
C ARG A 59 6.47 -7.45 7.64
N ALA A 60 6.34 -7.67 6.33
CA ALA A 60 7.39 -7.39 5.37
C ALA A 60 7.71 -5.89 5.26
N LEU A 61 6.68 -5.04 5.20
CA LEU A 61 6.83 -3.58 5.18
C LEU A 61 7.45 -3.06 6.47
N ARG A 62 7.01 -3.56 7.63
CA ARG A 62 7.59 -3.24 8.94
C ARG A 62 9.07 -3.62 9.01
N GLY A 63 9.43 -4.81 8.50
CA GLY A 63 10.82 -5.25 8.38
C GLY A 63 11.68 -4.36 7.46
N CYS A 64 11.06 -3.47 6.66
CA CYS A 64 11.75 -2.47 5.86
C CYS A 64 11.83 -1.09 6.52
N GLY A 65 11.26 -0.92 7.72
CA GLY A 65 11.22 0.35 8.47
C GLY A 65 9.95 1.17 8.24
N VAL A 66 8.97 0.64 7.51
CA VAL A 66 7.66 1.30 7.35
C VAL A 66 6.91 1.24 8.68
N GLN A 67 6.44 2.39 9.16
CA GLN A 67 5.74 2.53 10.44
C GLN A 67 4.22 2.67 10.27
N GLU A 68 3.79 3.26 9.16
CA GLU A 68 2.40 3.48 8.82
C GLU A 68 2.15 3.20 7.35
N VAL A 69 0.92 2.82 7.02
CA VAL A 69 0.47 2.61 5.64
C VAL A 69 -0.85 3.34 5.43
N TYR A 70 -1.05 3.87 4.23
CA TYR A 70 -2.33 4.38 3.80
C TYR A 70 -3.18 3.25 3.22
N TRP A 71 -4.23 2.88 3.95
CA TRP A 71 -5.19 1.89 3.49
C TRP A 71 -6.22 2.56 2.58
N ARG A 72 -6.15 2.23 1.29
CA ARG A 72 -7.14 2.68 0.30
C ARG A 72 -8.12 1.53 0.08
N GLN A 73 -9.33 1.65 0.61
CA GLN A 73 -10.37 0.66 0.34
C GLN A 73 -10.70 0.68 -1.16
N PRO A 74 -10.88 -0.49 -1.80
CA PRO A 74 -11.49 -0.51 -3.12
C PRO A 74 -12.89 0.08 -2.98
N VAL A 75 -13.18 1.09 -3.79
CA VAL A 75 -14.54 1.66 -3.88
C VAL A 75 -15.47 0.53 -4.33
N SER A 76 -16.27 0.01 -3.39
CA SER A 76 -17.31 -0.97 -3.69
C SER A 76 -18.33 -0.28 -4.60
N HIS A 77 -18.50 -0.79 -5.82
CA HIS A 77 -19.43 -0.27 -6.82
C HIS A 77 -20.77 -1.03 -6.82
N ASP A 78 -21.23 -1.54 -5.67
CA ASP A 78 -22.44 -2.38 -5.62
C ASP A 78 -23.75 -1.69 -5.24
N GLU A 79 -23.77 -0.37 -4.99
CA GLU A 79 -25.04 0.32 -4.69
C GLU A 79 -25.15 1.71 -5.33
N ILE A 80 -25.41 1.79 -6.64
CA ILE A 80 -25.94 3.03 -7.24
C ILE A 80 -27.08 2.71 -8.23
N ILE A 81 -28.31 2.58 -7.71
CA ILE A 81 -29.44 3.29 -8.32
C ILE A 81 -29.49 4.65 -7.62
N GLY A 82 -28.83 5.66 -8.18
CA GLY A 82 -28.90 7.04 -7.68
C GLY A 82 -27.60 7.82 -7.79
N ARG A 83 -27.34 8.39 -8.98
CA ARG A 83 -26.34 9.43 -9.31
C ARG A 83 -25.01 9.41 -8.53
N PRO A 84 -23.86 9.09 -9.18
CA PRO A 84 -22.56 9.29 -8.55
C PRO A 84 -22.35 10.78 -8.29
N THR A 85 -22.43 11.17 -7.02
CA THR A 85 -21.87 12.43 -6.54
C THR A 85 -20.39 12.15 -6.32
N PRO A 86 -19.46 13.04 -6.73
CA PRO A 86 -18.05 12.81 -6.47
C PRO A 86 -17.84 12.88 -4.95
N LEU A 87 -17.75 11.73 -4.30
CA LEU A 87 -17.17 11.64 -2.97
C LEU A 87 -15.73 12.14 -3.14
N GLY A 88 -15.44 13.25 -2.45
CA GLY A 88 -14.14 13.92 -2.50
C GLY A 88 -13.00 12.93 -2.30
N ALA A 89 -11.84 13.24 -2.89
CA ALA A 89 -10.64 12.43 -2.89
C ALA A 89 -10.50 11.59 -1.62
N ASP A 90 -10.80 10.30 -1.72
CA ASP A 90 -10.77 9.35 -0.61
C ASP A 90 -9.32 9.31 -0.09
N GLU A 91 -9.03 10.07 0.98
CA GLU A 91 -7.67 10.31 1.47
C GLU A 91 -6.99 9.02 1.97
N GLY A 92 -7.72 7.90 2.03
CA GLY A 92 -7.24 6.64 2.58
C GLY A 92 -7.07 6.73 4.09
N LEU A 93 -7.21 5.60 4.78
CA LEU A 93 -7.02 5.56 6.22
C LEU A 93 -5.54 5.39 6.54
N ARG A 94 -4.95 6.30 7.31
CA ARG A 94 -3.63 6.07 7.91
C ARG A 94 -3.72 4.97 8.96
N VAL A 95 -3.07 3.84 8.70
CA VAL A 95 -3.04 2.69 9.59
C VAL A 95 -1.62 2.50 10.11
N PRO A 96 -1.37 2.61 11.42
CA PRO A 96 -0.08 2.25 11.99
C PRO A 96 0.16 0.75 11.82
N LEU A 97 1.41 0.36 11.61
CA LEU A 97 1.84 -1.05 11.57
C LEU A 97 2.22 -1.59 12.96
N ASN A 98 1.73 -0.94 14.03
CA ASN A 98 1.92 -1.37 15.42
C ASN A 98 1.06 -2.60 15.73
N ASP A 99 1.59 -3.49 16.59
CA ASP A 99 0.88 -4.64 17.17
C ASP A 99 -0.22 -4.17 18.14
#